data_AF-A0A1S1QB64-F1
#
_entry.id   AF-A0A1S1QB64-F1
#
_cell.length_a   1.000
_cell.length_b   1.000
_cell.length_c   1.000
_cell.angle_alpha   90.00
_cell.angle_beta   90.00
_cell.angle_gamma   90.00
#
_symmetry.space_group_name_H-M   'P 1'
#
loop_
_entity.id
_entity.type
_entity.pdbx_description
1 polymer ?
#
loop_
_entity_poly.entity_id
_entity_poly.type
_entity_poly.pdbx_seq_one_letter_code
_entity_poly.pdbx_strand_id
1 'polypeptide(L)'
;MTAVTTAQVAPRSPASRRPRWIRSPGYDLTVAALWVPFALAAWAVSGNAPAVRWLVAATLMFSVMHQPLTLLLVYGDRRQFAARKSVFVVSPFVLAGLVLFGMYVSLALLAVIAATWNAVHTLQQRYGLTRIYGRKAGDTHGNLERTLLYSALVTAVLAAAAADGTADKVASAGIGGSNRRALDLLTDAAPVARVLLPFAALFALVALARWVLAERRHATANPAKWIYVGSTLALIALIAVNPLLGFVAYVGAHAAEYFLIVHHHLEGRYRPRAKPGAPAADPADVRTGPVSAVVRSRAGRTGFLAVYLAGIGAVLAGLTSVGYPYFTLFVLIAGGLHLFYDGLIWKLRRPDVGRGFGLPGGPPGAVPAPAAAPGAGPA
;
A
#
# COMPACT_ATOMS: atom_id res chain seq x y z
N MET A 1 -24.94 58.13 7.90
CA MET A 1 -25.58 56.81 7.83
C MET A 1 -24.93 56.04 6.68
N THR A 2 -23.99 55.16 6.99
CA THR A 2 -23.22 54.39 6.00
C THR A 2 -23.89 53.04 5.81
N ALA A 3 -24.39 52.75 4.61
CA ALA A 3 -25.06 51.51 4.30
C ALA A 3 -24.07 50.33 4.37
N VAL A 4 -24.34 49.36 5.24
CA VAL A 4 -23.61 48.09 5.31
C VAL A 4 -24.15 47.19 4.20
N THR A 5 -23.42 47.07 3.10
CA THR A 5 -23.72 46.11 2.04
C THR A 5 -23.39 44.70 2.53
N THR A 6 -24.39 43.96 2.98
CA THR A 6 -24.27 42.53 3.24
C THR A 6 -24.00 41.81 1.92
N ALA A 7 -22.75 41.40 1.70
CA ALA A 7 -22.39 40.54 0.58
C ALA A 7 -23.18 39.24 0.68
N GLN A 8 -24.11 39.06 -0.26
CA GLN A 8 -24.96 37.89 -0.37
C GLN A 8 -24.07 36.69 -0.70
N VAL A 9 -23.79 35.85 0.30
CA VAL A 9 -23.04 34.59 0.11
C VAL A 9 -23.91 33.69 -0.76
N ALA A 10 -23.55 33.58 -2.04
CA ALA A 10 -24.22 32.68 -2.97
C ALA A 10 -24.26 31.26 -2.36
N PRO A 11 -25.40 30.56 -2.40
CA PRO A 11 -25.50 29.20 -1.89
C PRO A 11 -24.48 28.33 -2.63
N ARG A 12 -23.57 27.71 -1.88
CA ARG A 12 -22.62 26.74 -2.44
C ARG A 12 -23.43 25.63 -3.10
N SER A 13 -23.30 25.51 -4.41
CA SER A 13 -23.92 24.40 -5.16
C SER A 13 -23.61 23.08 -4.47
N PRO A 14 -24.59 22.18 -4.29
CA PRO A 14 -24.37 20.91 -3.61
C PRO A 14 -23.24 20.18 -4.33
N ALA A 15 -22.14 19.96 -3.62
CA ALA A 15 -20.97 19.34 -4.21
C ALA A 15 -21.34 17.94 -4.70
N SER A 16 -21.07 17.65 -5.98
CA SER A 16 -21.49 16.39 -6.57
C SER A 16 -20.78 15.21 -5.88
N ARG A 17 -21.55 14.22 -5.41
CA ARG A 17 -21.07 12.96 -4.83
C ARG A 17 -20.60 11.96 -5.89
N ARG A 18 -20.17 12.45 -7.06
CA ARG A 18 -19.70 11.57 -8.14
C ARG A 18 -18.39 10.89 -7.71
N PRO A 19 -18.21 9.59 -7.99
CA PRO A 19 -16.99 8.89 -7.65
C PRO A 19 -15.79 9.53 -8.34
N ARG A 20 -14.75 9.82 -7.55
CA ARG A 20 -13.49 10.40 -8.01
C ARG A 20 -12.43 9.30 -7.96
N TRP A 21 -12.21 8.67 -9.11
CA TRP A 21 -11.25 7.58 -9.29
C TRP A 21 -9.80 8.09 -9.31
N ILE A 22 -8.86 7.25 -8.88
CA ILE A 22 -7.42 7.45 -9.02
C ILE A 22 -7.08 7.54 -10.50
N ARG A 23 -7.48 6.54 -11.29
CA ARG A 23 -7.25 6.49 -12.74
C ARG A 23 -8.54 6.38 -13.53
N SER A 24 -9.32 5.33 -13.30
CA SER A 24 -10.59 5.06 -13.99
C SER A 24 -11.39 4.05 -13.18
N PRO A 25 -12.73 3.94 -13.36
CA PRO A 25 -13.54 2.98 -12.62
C PRO A 25 -13.00 1.54 -12.74
N GLY A 26 -12.73 1.08 -13.97
CA GLY A 26 -12.23 -0.27 -14.19
C GLY A 26 -10.87 -0.54 -13.54
N TYR A 27 -9.92 0.40 -13.63
CA TYR A 27 -8.60 0.23 -13.00
C TYR A 27 -8.73 0.16 -11.47
N ASP A 28 -9.47 1.08 -10.88
CA ASP A 28 -9.62 1.19 -9.44
C ASP A 28 -10.41 0.01 -8.86
N LEU A 29 -11.44 -0.48 -9.56
CA LEU A 29 -12.17 -1.70 -9.19
C LEU A 29 -11.29 -2.94 -9.28
N THR A 30 -10.46 -3.07 -10.32
CA THR A 30 -9.48 -4.16 -10.42
C THR A 30 -8.49 -4.10 -9.26
N VAL A 31 -7.94 -2.93 -8.94
CA VAL A 31 -7.03 -2.74 -7.80
C VAL A 31 -7.73 -3.13 -6.49
N ALA A 32 -8.97 -2.70 -6.29
CA ALA A 32 -9.75 -3.08 -5.12
C ALA A 32 -9.93 -4.61 -5.03
N ALA A 33 -10.19 -5.29 -6.14
CA ALA A 33 -10.45 -6.73 -6.21
C ALA A 33 -9.21 -7.60 -6.43
N LEU A 34 -7.99 -7.05 -6.43
CA LEU A 34 -6.75 -7.77 -6.73
C LEU A 34 -6.49 -8.99 -5.83
N TRP A 35 -7.10 -9.03 -4.64
CA TRP A 35 -6.97 -10.14 -3.71
C TRP A 35 -7.81 -11.35 -4.08
N VAL A 36 -8.86 -11.18 -4.89
CA VAL A 36 -9.80 -12.24 -5.24
C VAL A 36 -9.12 -13.38 -6.02
N PRO A 37 -8.31 -13.12 -7.08
CA PRO A 37 -7.63 -14.21 -7.80
C PRO A 37 -6.71 -15.05 -6.90
N PHE A 38 -6.00 -14.41 -5.97
CA PHE A 38 -5.13 -15.11 -5.02
C PHE A 38 -5.94 -15.92 -4.00
N ALA A 39 -7.05 -15.39 -3.51
CA ALA A 39 -7.97 -16.11 -2.62
C ALA A 39 -8.58 -17.33 -3.32
N LEU A 40 -9.03 -17.17 -4.57
CA LEU A 40 -9.60 -18.26 -5.38
C LEU A 40 -8.56 -19.33 -5.69
N ALA A 41 -7.33 -18.95 -6.04
CA ALA A 41 -6.24 -19.90 -6.24
C ALA A 41 -5.94 -20.69 -4.96
N ALA A 42 -5.87 -20.02 -3.81
CA ALA A 42 -5.64 -20.66 -2.51
C ALA A 42 -6.79 -21.58 -2.12
N TRP A 43 -8.04 -21.19 -2.40
CA TRP A 43 -9.21 -22.02 -2.20
C TRP A 43 -9.17 -23.28 -3.08
N ALA A 44 -8.90 -23.12 -4.38
CA ALA A 44 -8.86 -24.20 -5.36
C ALA A 44 -7.83 -25.29 -5.01
N VAL A 45 -6.71 -24.90 -4.40
CA VAL A 45 -5.65 -25.86 -4.00
C VAL A 45 -5.72 -26.28 -2.53
N SER A 46 -6.68 -25.78 -1.74
CA SER A 46 -6.70 -25.95 -0.27
C SER A 46 -6.72 -27.40 0.22
N GLY A 47 -7.26 -28.34 -0.58
CA GLY A 47 -7.24 -29.77 -0.30
C GLY A 47 -5.96 -30.51 -0.71
N ASN A 48 -4.98 -29.83 -1.31
CA ASN A 48 -3.75 -30.43 -1.83
C ASN A 48 -2.53 -29.77 -1.17
N ALA A 49 -1.98 -30.39 -0.12
CA ALA A 49 -0.89 -29.83 0.66
C ALA A 49 0.37 -29.48 -0.15
N PRO A 50 0.86 -30.32 -1.09
CA PRO A 50 1.93 -29.92 -2.01
C PRO A 50 1.62 -28.64 -2.81
N ALA A 51 0.41 -28.53 -3.37
CA ALA A 51 0.00 -27.37 -4.14
C ALA A 51 -0.15 -26.11 -3.26
N VAL A 52 -0.65 -26.25 -2.03
CA VAL A 52 -0.67 -25.16 -1.04
C VAL A 52 0.74 -24.66 -0.74
N ARG A 53 1.69 -25.55 -0.42
CA ARG A 53 3.08 -25.16 -0.14
C ARG A 53 3.70 -24.43 -1.32
N TRP A 54 3.50 -24.95 -2.53
CA TRP A 54 3.98 -24.31 -3.75
C TRP A 54 3.37 -22.92 -3.92
N LEU A 55 2.05 -22.77 -3.76
CA LEU A 55 1.36 -21.49 -3.92
C LEU A 55 1.80 -20.46 -2.87
N VAL A 56 1.96 -20.87 -1.61
CA VAL A 56 2.49 -20.01 -0.54
C VAL A 56 3.91 -19.55 -0.88
N ALA A 57 4.79 -20.47 -1.29
CA ALA A 57 6.15 -20.14 -1.69
C ALA A 57 6.19 -19.22 -2.92
N ALA A 58 5.37 -19.48 -3.94
CA ALA A 58 5.25 -18.65 -5.12
C ALA A 58 4.71 -17.24 -4.79
N THR A 59 3.74 -17.14 -3.87
CA THR A 59 3.18 -15.87 -3.41
C THR A 59 4.22 -15.06 -2.63
N LEU A 60 4.97 -15.71 -1.74
CA LEU A 60 6.08 -15.09 -1.03
C LEU A 60 7.19 -14.64 -1.98
N MET A 61 7.53 -15.46 -2.98
CA MET A 61 8.53 -15.11 -4.00
C MET A 61 8.06 -13.90 -4.82
N PHE A 62 6.81 -13.90 -5.29
CA PHE A 62 6.22 -12.76 -5.98
C PHE A 62 6.22 -11.50 -5.10
N SER A 63 5.94 -11.65 -3.81
CA SER A 63 6.09 -10.57 -2.84
C SER A 63 7.54 -10.10 -2.71
N VAL A 64 8.52 -10.98 -2.62
CA VAL A 64 9.94 -10.56 -2.60
C VAL A 64 10.30 -9.79 -3.87
N MET A 65 9.81 -10.23 -5.04
CA MET A 65 10.15 -9.59 -6.32
C MET A 65 9.73 -8.12 -6.42
N HIS A 66 8.71 -7.65 -5.69
CA HIS A 66 8.34 -6.22 -5.73
C HIS A 66 9.21 -5.34 -4.83
N GLN A 67 9.83 -5.91 -3.78
CA GLN A 67 10.54 -5.12 -2.77
C GLN A 67 11.74 -4.34 -3.36
N PRO A 68 12.64 -4.96 -4.16
CA PRO A 68 13.81 -4.27 -4.75
C PRO A 68 13.44 -3.17 -5.75
N LEU A 69 12.20 -3.14 -6.26
CA LEU A 69 11.74 -2.11 -7.19
C LEU A 69 11.83 -0.72 -6.53
N THR A 70 11.64 -0.66 -5.21
CA THR A 70 11.80 0.57 -4.42
C THR A 70 13.22 1.10 -4.48
N LEU A 71 14.22 0.21 -4.49
CA LEU A 71 15.63 0.58 -4.62
C LEU A 71 15.86 1.24 -5.99
N LEU A 72 15.26 0.71 -7.06
CA LEU A 72 15.32 1.33 -8.37
C LEU A 72 14.66 2.72 -8.40
N LEU A 73 13.54 2.90 -7.69
CA LEU A 73 12.88 4.20 -7.59
C LEU A 73 13.69 5.23 -6.78
N VAL A 74 14.48 4.77 -5.81
CA VAL A 74 15.32 5.61 -4.96
C VAL A 74 16.64 5.95 -5.65
N TYR A 75 17.40 4.93 -6.06
CA TYR A 75 18.75 5.10 -6.62
C TYR A 75 18.74 5.41 -8.12
N GLY A 76 17.71 5.00 -8.85
CA GLY A 76 17.56 5.28 -10.28
C GLY A 76 17.10 6.71 -10.61
N ASP A 77 16.64 7.47 -9.61
CA ASP A 77 16.26 8.88 -9.78
C ASP A 77 17.17 9.79 -8.97
N ARG A 78 18.06 10.51 -9.66
CA ARG A 78 19.06 11.41 -9.05
C ARG A 78 18.44 12.44 -8.11
N ARG A 79 17.28 13.02 -8.45
CA ARG A 79 16.60 14.03 -7.63
C ARG A 79 15.99 13.39 -6.39
N GLN A 80 15.42 12.19 -6.53
CA GLN A 80 14.92 11.43 -5.39
C GLN A 80 16.06 11.07 -4.44
N PHE A 81 17.18 10.53 -4.95
CA PHE A 81 18.35 10.19 -4.15
C PHE A 81 18.95 11.42 -3.44
N ALA A 82 19.19 12.51 -4.19
CA ALA A 82 19.77 13.73 -3.65
C ALA A 82 18.94 14.34 -2.51
N ALA A 83 17.61 14.20 -2.56
CA ALA A 83 16.72 14.75 -1.53
C ALA A 83 16.96 14.16 -0.12
N ARG A 84 17.54 12.95 -0.01
CA ARG A 84 17.86 12.29 1.27
C ARG A 84 19.14 11.45 1.18
N LYS A 85 20.19 11.99 0.54
CA LYS A 85 21.42 11.26 0.22
C LYS A 85 22.01 10.53 1.43
N SER A 86 22.18 11.22 2.56
CA SER A 86 22.75 10.62 3.78
C SER A 86 21.96 9.41 4.25
N VAL A 87 20.63 9.54 4.32
CA VAL A 87 19.73 8.44 4.72
C VAL A 87 19.89 7.25 3.77
N PHE A 88 19.83 7.47 2.46
CA PHE A 88 19.91 6.39 1.46
C PHE A 88 21.28 5.74 1.33
N VAL A 89 22.34 6.41 1.77
CA VAL A 89 23.69 5.84 1.83
C VAL A 89 23.87 5.01 3.10
N VAL A 90 23.37 5.49 4.25
CA VAL A 90 23.63 4.85 5.55
C VAL A 90 22.67 3.70 5.85
N SER A 91 21.39 3.80 5.48
CA SER A 91 20.40 2.80 5.88
C SER A 91 20.64 1.36 5.40
N PRO A 92 21.23 1.08 4.22
CA PRO A 92 21.58 -0.29 3.84
C PRO A 92 22.53 -0.96 4.82
N PHE A 93 23.54 -0.23 5.31
CA PHE A 93 24.53 -0.75 6.26
C PHE A 93 23.91 -0.96 7.64
N VAL A 94 23.11 0.00 8.11
CA VAL A 94 22.40 -0.11 9.40
C VAL A 94 21.44 -1.31 9.38
N LEU A 95 20.65 -1.47 8.31
CA LEU A 95 19.72 -2.58 8.19
C LEU A 95 20.44 -3.92 8.03
N ALA A 96 21.54 -3.98 7.27
CA ALA A 96 22.36 -5.18 7.20
C ALA A 96 22.89 -5.59 8.57
N GLY A 97 23.41 -4.63 9.35
CA GLY A 97 23.87 -4.88 10.73
C GLY A 97 22.75 -5.39 11.64
N LEU A 98 21.56 -4.78 11.58
CA LEU A 98 20.40 -5.21 12.37
C LEU A 98 19.89 -6.61 11.97
N VAL A 99 19.88 -6.92 10.67
CA VAL A 99 19.49 -8.25 10.18
C VAL A 99 20.49 -9.30 10.64
N LEU A 100 21.80 -9.06 10.47
CA LEU A 100 22.85 -9.98 10.93
C LEU A 100 22.78 -10.20 12.44
N PHE A 101 22.58 -9.12 13.21
CA PHE A 101 22.38 -9.21 14.65
C PHE A 101 21.11 -10.02 15.00
N GLY A 102 20.00 -9.78 14.33
CA GLY A 102 18.76 -10.54 14.53
C GLY A 102 18.92 -12.02 14.19
N MET A 103 19.65 -12.34 13.12
CA MET A 103 19.97 -13.72 12.74
C MET A 103 20.84 -14.40 13.79
N TYR A 104 21.78 -13.68 14.40
CA TYR A 104 22.63 -14.17 15.49
C TYR A 104 21.82 -14.41 16.78
N VAL A 105 20.91 -13.50 17.14
CA VAL A 105 20.13 -13.59 18.38
C VAL A 105 19.02 -14.64 18.30
N SER A 106 18.13 -14.52 17.31
CA SER A 106 16.99 -15.44 17.15
C SER A 106 16.30 -15.23 15.80
N LEU A 107 16.44 -16.22 14.91
CA LEU A 107 15.72 -16.26 13.64
C LEU A 107 14.20 -16.25 13.83
N ALA A 108 13.69 -16.86 14.90
CA ALA A 108 12.27 -16.88 15.21
C ALA A 108 11.75 -15.47 15.54
N LEU A 109 12.48 -14.73 16.39
CA LEU A 109 12.14 -13.34 16.70
C LEU A 109 12.20 -12.47 15.44
N LEU A 110 13.24 -12.63 14.63
CA LEU A 110 13.38 -11.91 13.37
C LEU A 110 12.23 -12.20 12.40
N ALA A 111 11.78 -13.45 12.31
CA ALA A 111 10.63 -13.85 11.52
C ALA A 111 9.32 -13.21 12.02
N VAL A 112 9.10 -13.15 13.34
CA VAL A 112 7.92 -12.48 13.93
C VAL A 112 7.94 -10.98 13.64
N ILE A 113 9.09 -10.32 13.78
CA ILE A 113 9.26 -8.90 13.44
C ILE A 113 8.99 -8.67 11.96
N ALA A 114 9.58 -9.49 11.08
CA ALA A 114 9.40 -9.38 9.64
C ALA A 114 7.94 -9.59 9.22
N ALA A 115 7.26 -10.60 9.79
CA ALA A 115 5.85 -10.88 9.54
C ALA A 115 4.95 -9.72 10.01
N THR A 116 5.20 -9.20 11.22
CA THR A 116 4.46 -8.06 11.78
C THR A 116 4.64 -6.81 10.92
N TRP A 117 5.88 -6.52 10.53
CA TRP A 117 6.18 -5.36 9.70
C TRP A 117 5.57 -5.50 8.31
N ASN A 118 5.65 -6.67 7.67
CA ASN A 118 4.98 -6.94 6.40
C ASN A 118 3.46 -6.73 6.48
N ALA A 119 2.82 -7.24 7.56
CA ALA A 119 1.39 -7.06 7.77
C ALA A 119 1.00 -5.58 7.89
N VAL A 120 1.75 -4.82 8.70
CA VAL A 120 1.56 -3.38 8.91
C VAL A 120 1.83 -2.58 7.64
N HIS A 121 2.87 -2.93 6.88
CA HIS A 121 3.25 -2.24 5.65
C HIS A 121 2.20 -2.38 4.56
N THR A 122 1.70 -3.60 4.31
CA THR A 122 0.58 -3.82 3.40
C THR A 122 -0.64 -2.98 3.80
N LEU A 123 -0.95 -2.92 5.10
CA LEU A 123 -2.08 -2.13 5.59
C LEU A 123 -1.85 -0.64 5.35
N GLN A 124 -0.63 -0.15 5.56
CA GLN A 124 -0.24 1.23 5.30
C GLN A 124 -0.32 1.59 3.81
N GLN A 125 0.01 0.67 2.90
CA GLN A 125 -0.18 0.86 1.46
C GLN A 125 -1.66 1.06 1.11
N ARG A 126 -2.52 0.15 1.59
CA ARG A 126 -3.97 0.22 1.35
C ARG A 126 -4.59 1.47 2.00
N TYR A 127 -4.12 1.83 3.19
CA TYR A 127 -4.46 3.10 3.82
C TYR A 127 -4.04 4.29 2.94
N GLY A 128 -2.83 4.27 2.39
CA GLY A 128 -2.32 5.27 1.44
C GLY A 128 -3.25 5.46 0.25
N LEU A 129 -3.68 4.38 -0.40
CA LEU A 129 -4.66 4.44 -1.49
C LEU A 129 -6.01 5.01 -1.04
N THR A 130 -6.50 4.59 0.12
CA THR A 130 -7.72 5.16 0.73
C THR A 130 -7.59 6.68 0.90
N ARG A 131 -6.41 7.17 1.30
CA ARG A 131 -6.14 8.61 1.41
C ARG A 131 -6.11 9.33 0.07
N ILE A 132 -5.73 8.68 -1.03
CA ILE A 132 -5.83 9.30 -2.35
C ILE A 132 -7.30 9.57 -2.69
N TYR A 133 -8.20 8.59 -2.48
CA TYR A 133 -9.63 8.79 -2.69
C TYR A 133 -10.22 9.89 -1.80
N GLY A 134 -9.84 9.93 -0.52
CA GLY A 134 -10.25 10.97 0.42
C GLY A 134 -9.77 12.36 -0.03
N ARG A 135 -8.49 12.51 -0.36
CA ARG A 135 -7.94 13.79 -0.83
C ARG A 135 -8.55 14.27 -2.14
N LYS A 136 -8.93 13.35 -3.04
CA LYS A 136 -9.70 13.72 -4.25
C LYS A 136 -11.06 14.31 -3.91
N ALA A 137 -11.66 13.96 -2.77
CA ALA A 137 -12.88 14.54 -2.22
C ALA A 137 -12.67 15.77 -1.32
N GLY A 138 -11.42 16.22 -1.15
CA GLY A 138 -11.09 17.34 -0.26
C GLY A 138 -10.91 16.95 1.21
N ASP A 139 -10.97 15.66 1.55
CA ASP A 139 -10.70 15.18 2.89
C ASP A 139 -9.19 15.23 3.18
N THR A 140 -8.82 15.95 4.25
CA THR A 140 -7.45 16.13 4.73
C THR A 140 -7.11 15.28 5.97
N HIS A 141 -8.09 14.64 6.62
CA HIS A 141 -7.92 13.92 7.88
C HIS A 141 -8.03 12.41 7.69
N GLY A 142 -6.92 11.69 7.89
CA GLY A 142 -6.85 10.23 7.66
C GLY A 142 -7.01 9.34 8.89
N ASN A 143 -7.23 9.92 10.07
CA ASN A 143 -7.12 9.16 11.31
C ASN A 143 -8.20 8.10 11.45
N LEU A 144 -9.44 8.38 11.00
CA LEU A 144 -10.55 7.44 11.12
C LEU A 144 -10.34 6.21 10.24
N GLU A 145 -9.88 6.37 9.00
CA GLU A 145 -9.57 5.23 8.13
C GLU A 145 -8.45 4.40 8.72
N ARG A 146 -7.40 5.06 9.23
CA ARG A 146 -6.28 4.35 9.85
C ARG A 146 -6.74 3.55 11.06
N THR A 147 -7.48 4.15 11.98
CA THR A 147 -8.00 3.46 13.16
C THR A 147 -8.90 2.28 12.76
N LEU A 148 -9.82 2.48 11.81
CA LEU A 148 -10.68 1.41 11.28
C LEU A 148 -9.85 0.25 10.73
N LEU A 149 -8.93 0.52 9.80
CA LEU A 149 -8.16 -0.52 9.13
C LEU A 149 -7.26 -1.30 10.10
N TYR A 150 -6.61 -0.62 11.05
CA TYR A 150 -5.77 -1.27 12.07
C TYR A 150 -6.59 -2.10 13.05
N SER A 151 -7.70 -1.55 13.55
CA SER A 151 -8.59 -2.28 14.45
C SER A 151 -9.15 -3.53 13.79
N ALA A 152 -9.57 -3.45 12.53
CA ALA A 152 -10.05 -4.60 11.77
C ALA A 152 -8.95 -5.66 11.60
N LEU A 153 -7.71 -5.27 11.26
CA LEU A 153 -6.60 -6.22 11.10
C LEU A 153 -6.26 -6.91 12.42
N VAL A 154 -6.17 -6.15 13.53
CA VAL A 154 -5.91 -6.70 14.86
C VAL A 154 -7.02 -7.69 15.24
N THR A 155 -8.28 -7.32 15.05
CA THR A 155 -9.42 -8.22 15.30
C THR A 155 -9.34 -9.48 14.45
N ALA A 156 -8.96 -9.39 13.17
CA ALA A 156 -8.82 -10.56 12.31
C ALA A 156 -7.70 -11.50 12.75
N VAL A 157 -6.56 -10.97 13.18
CA VAL A 157 -5.44 -11.77 13.73
C VAL A 157 -5.85 -12.45 15.03
N LEU A 158 -6.54 -11.73 15.94
CA LEU A 158 -7.06 -12.32 17.17
C LEU A 158 -8.11 -13.39 16.89
N ALA A 159 -9.01 -13.17 15.94
CA ALA A 159 -10.01 -14.15 15.53
C ALA A 159 -9.35 -15.42 14.96
N ALA A 160 -8.32 -15.25 14.11
CA ALA A 160 -7.54 -16.36 13.58
C ALA A 160 -6.84 -17.16 14.70
N ALA A 161 -6.21 -16.48 15.66
CA ALA A 161 -5.53 -17.13 16.78
C ALA A 161 -6.50 -17.79 17.78
N ALA A 162 -7.69 -17.23 17.97
CA ALA A 162 -8.71 -17.75 18.88
C ALA A 162 -9.46 -18.98 18.35
N ALA A 163 -9.44 -19.22 17.03
CA ALA A 163 -10.22 -20.28 16.40
C ALA A 163 -9.54 -21.66 16.56
N ASP A 164 -10.30 -22.62 17.10
CA ASP A 164 -9.79 -23.94 17.51
C ASP A 164 -9.16 -24.76 16.37
N GLY A 165 -9.60 -24.55 15.12
CA GLY A 165 -9.09 -25.26 13.95
C GLY A 165 -7.98 -24.55 13.16
N THR A 166 -7.49 -23.39 13.63
CA THR A 166 -6.46 -22.65 12.87
C THR A 166 -5.13 -23.41 12.85
N ALA A 167 -4.68 -23.94 13.98
CA ALA A 167 -3.43 -24.71 14.05
C ALA A 167 -3.48 -25.93 13.11
N ASP A 168 -4.59 -26.67 13.12
CA ASP A 168 -4.79 -27.84 12.26
C ASP A 168 -4.81 -27.48 10.76
N LYS A 169 -5.46 -26.37 10.38
CA LYS A 169 -5.47 -25.88 8.99
C LYS A 169 -4.08 -25.48 8.49
N VAL A 170 -3.26 -24.87 9.35
CA VAL A 170 -1.88 -24.51 8.99
C VAL A 170 -0.97 -25.75 8.99
N ALA A 171 -1.21 -26.71 9.89
CA ALA A 171 -0.51 -27.98 9.92
C ALA A 171 -0.83 -28.85 8.69
N SER A 172 -2.10 -28.95 8.29
CA SER A 172 -2.56 -29.73 7.13
C SER A 172 -2.02 -29.21 5.79
N ALA A 173 -1.72 -27.91 5.71
CA ALA A 173 -0.99 -27.33 4.58
C ALA A 173 0.46 -27.87 4.45
N GLY A 174 0.95 -28.64 5.43
CA GLY A 174 2.30 -29.22 5.46
C GLY A 174 3.39 -28.17 5.67
N ILE A 175 3.04 -27.02 6.25
CA ILE A 175 3.97 -25.91 6.54
C ILE A 175 4.76 -26.19 7.86
N GLY A 176 4.33 -27.17 8.64
CA GLY A 176 4.76 -27.43 10.03
C GLY A 176 6.18 -27.97 10.27
N GLY A 177 7.05 -28.04 9.26
CA GLY A 177 8.46 -28.42 9.45
C GLY A 177 9.25 -27.38 10.25
N SER A 178 10.06 -26.56 9.57
CA SER A 178 10.78 -25.43 10.20
C SER A 178 9.86 -24.38 10.84
N ASN A 179 8.55 -24.43 10.57
CA ASN A 179 7.56 -23.50 11.13
C ASN A 179 6.75 -24.08 12.31
N ARG A 180 7.12 -25.26 12.86
CA ARG A 180 6.44 -25.83 14.04
C ARG A 180 6.34 -24.82 15.18
N ARG A 181 7.42 -24.08 15.41
CA ARG A 181 7.49 -23.01 16.41
C ARG A 181 6.46 -21.89 16.19
N ALA A 182 6.10 -21.60 14.94
CA ALA A 182 5.05 -20.62 14.65
C ALA A 182 3.65 -21.17 14.93
N LEU A 183 3.42 -22.47 14.72
CA LEU A 183 2.19 -23.16 15.13
C LEU A 183 2.05 -23.20 16.65
N ASP A 184 3.15 -23.48 17.36
CA ASP A 184 3.19 -23.48 18.81
C ASP A 184 2.84 -22.09 19.35
N LEU A 185 3.48 -21.04 18.82
CA LEU A 185 3.16 -19.64 19.19
C LEU A 185 1.69 -19.27 18.95
N LEU A 186 1.09 -19.74 17.85
CA LEU A 186 -0.34 -19.51 17.57
C LEU A 186 -1.23 -20.23 18.58
N THR A 187 -0.88 -21.47 18.93
CA THR A 187 -1.62 -22.30 19.90
C THR A 187 -1.53 -21.70 21.30
N ASP A 188 -0.32 -21.29 21.71
CA ASP A 188 -0.04 -20.64 23.00
C ASP A 188 -0.73 -19.29 23.12
N ALA A 189 -0.88 -18.56 22.01
CA ALA A 189 -1.58 -17.28 21.96
C ALA A 189 -3.12 -17.41 22.03
N ALA A 190 -3.69 -18.58 21.75
CA ALA A 190 -5.13 -18.75 21.62
C ALA A 190 -5.93 -18.36 22.87
N PRO A 191 -5.54 -18.71 24.12
CA PRO A 191 -6.27 -18.28 25.32
C PRO A 191 -6.31 -16.76 25.47
N VAL A 192 -5.17 -16.10 25.26
CA VAL A 192 -5.07 -14.63 25.30
C VAL A 192 -5.91 -14.01 24.19
N ALA A 193 -5.87 -14.59 22.98
CA ALA A 193 -6.64 -14.12 21.85
C ALA A 193 -8.15 -14.19 22.11
N ARG A 194 -8.66 -15.28 22.70
CA ARG A 194 -10.08 -15.42 23.07
C ARG A 194 -10.54 -14.35 24.05
N VAL A 195 -9.70 -13.97 25.02
CA VAL A 195 -10.02 -12.91 25.99
C VAL A 195 -10.01 -11.53 25.31
N LEU A 196 -9.04 -11.24 24.45
CA LEU A 196 -8.89 -9.93 23.82
C LEU A 196 -9.86 -9.68 22.65
N LEU A 197 -10.27 -10.75 21.95
CA LEU A 197 -11.13 -10.69 20.77
C LEU A 197 -12.42 -9.86 20.96
N PRO A 198 -13.25 -10.05 22.01
CA PRO A 198 -14.46 -9.25 22.18
C PRO A 198 -14.19 -7.75 22.30
N PHE A 199 -13.11 -7.36 23.00
CA PHE A 199 -12.72 -5.96 23.14
C PHE A 199 -12.22 -5.37 21.81
N ALA A 200 -11.40 -6.11 21.08
CA ALA A 200 -10.91 -5.70 19.76
C ALA A 200 -12.06 -5.58 18.75
N ALA A 201 -12.99 -6.55 18.75
CA ALA A 201 -14.18 -6.54 17.91
C ALA A 201 -15.08 -5.34 18.21
N LEU A 202 -15.35 -5.06 19.50
CA LEU A 202 -16.11 -3.87 19.90
C LEU A 202 -15.42 -2.59 19.43
N PHE A 203 -14.12 -2.46 19.63
CA PHE A 203 -13.36 -1.30 19.18
C PHE A 203 -13.41 -1.13 17.66
N ALA A 204 -13.28 -2.21 16.89
CA ALA A 204 -13.38 -2.19 15.44
C ALA A 204 -14.78 -1.79 14.95
N LEU A 205 -15.84 -2.27 15.61
CA LEU A 205 -17.22 -1.88 15.31
C LEU A 205 -17.47 -0.39 15.60
N VAL A 206 -16.96 0.12 16.73
CA VAL A 206 -17.03 1.55 17.06
C VAL A 206 -16.24 2.38 16.04
N ALA A 207 -15.03 1.96 15.66
CA ALA A 207 -14.24 2.63 14.63
C ALA A 207 -14.97 2.67 13.28
N LEU A 208 -15.60 1.57 12.88
CA LEU A 208 -16.42 1.49 11.67
C LEU A 208 -17.62 2.43 11.73
N ALA A 209 -18.39 2.41 12.82
CA ALA A 209 -19.54 3.29 13.01
C ALA A 209 -19.12 4.77 12.95
N ARG A 210 -18.03 5.15 13.63
CA ARG A 210 -17.50 6.52 13.60
C ARG A 210 -17.07 6.93 12.20
N TRP A 211 -16.39 6.05 11.46
CA TRP A 211 -16.00 6.31 10.08
C TRP A 211 -17.22 6.48 9.15
N VAL A 212 -18.19 5.57 9.23
CA VAL A 212 -19.45 5.63 8.46
C VAL A 212 -20.21 6.92 8.73
N LEU A 213 -20.36 7.30 9.99
CA LEU A 213 -21.05 8.55 10.39
C LEU A 213 -20.30 9.78 9.87
N ALA A 214 -18.97 9.80 9.98
CA ALA A 214 -18.15 10.89 9.47
C ALA A 214 -18.27 11.03 7.94
N GLU A 215 -18.16 9.93 7.21
CA GLU A 215 -18.32 9.92 5.75
C GLU A 215 -19.72 10.34 5.30
N ARG A 216 -20.78 9.89 5.99
CA ARG A 216 -22.16 10.30 5.67
C ARG A 216 -22.40 11.80 5.86
N ARG A 217 -21.73 12.41 6.85
CA ARG A 217 -21.77 13.86 7.11
C ARG A 217 -20.89 14.65 6.15
N HIS A 218 -19.94 14.01 5.49
CA HIS A 218 -19.03 14.67 4.56
C HIS A 218 -19.75 14.96 3.24
N ALA A 219 -20.05 16.24 2.97
CA ALA A 219 -20.81 16.65 1.79
C ALA A 219 -20.21 16.15 0.46
N THR A 220 -18.88 16.05 0.41
CA THR A 220 -18.10 15.61 -0.77
C THR A 220 -17.61 14.16 -0.67
N ALA A 221 -18.19 13.30 0.18
CA ALA A 221 -17.78 11.91 0.32
C ALA A 221 -17.61 11.21 -1.05
N ASN A 222 -16.56 10.42 -1.20
CA ASN A 222 -16.20 9.79 -2.47
C ASN A 222 -16.65 8.32 -2.48
N PRO A 223 -17.66 7.92 -3.28
CA PRO A 223 -18.09 6.52 -3.35
C PRO A 223 -16.97 5.52 -3.70
N ALA A 224 -15.95 5.94 -4.46
CA ALA A 224 -14.80 5.07 -4.76
C ALA A 224 -13.99 4.70 -3.50
N LYS A 225 -13.93 5.60 -2.50
CA LYS A 225 -13.32 5.34 -1.19
C LYS A 225 -14.04 4.21 -0.47
N TRP A 226 -15.37 4.21 -0.50
CA TRP A 226 -16.20 3.18 0.13
C TRP A 226 -15.98 1.81 -0.48
N ILE A 227 -15.91 1.73 -1.81
CA ILE A 227 -15.65 0.47 -2.51
C ILE A 227 -14.28 -0.08 -2.11
N TYR A 228 -13.24 0.76 -2.10
CA TYR A 228 -11.89 0.33 -1.77
C TYR A 228 -11.72 -0.06 -0.29
N VAL A 229 -12.33 0.70 0.64
CA VAL A 229 -12.36 0.36 2.07
C VAL A 229 -13.14 -0.93 2.29
N GLY A 230 -14.33 -1.08 1.69
CA GLY A 230 -15.14 -2.28 1.78
C GLY A 230 -14.40 -3.53 1.29
N SER A 231 -13.72 -3.43 0.14
CA SER A 231 -12.88 -4.52 -0.37
C SER A 231 -11.72 -4.86 0.57
N THR A 232 -11.09 -3.85 1.18
CA THR A 232 -10.01 -4.07 2.15
C THR A 232 -10.53 -4.74 3.42
N LEU A 233 -11.70 -4.34 3.93
CA LEU A 233 -12.34 -4.99 5.07
C LEU A 233 -12.77 -6.42 4.76
N ALA A 234 -13.24 -6.71 3.54
CA ALA A 234 -13.56 -8.07 3.09
C ALA A 234 -12.31 -8.96 3.04
N LEU A 235 -11.19 -8.44 2.53
CA LEU A 235 -9.90 -9.13 2.58
C LEU A 235 -9.44 -9.39 4.02
N ILE A 236 -9.58 -8.41 4.92
CA ILE A 236 -9.24 -8.59 6.34
C ILE A 236 -10.16 -9.63 7.00
N ALA A 237 -11.45 -9.63 6.70
CA ALA A 237 -12.38 -10.64 7.18
C ALA A 237 -12.02 -12.05 6.68
N LEU A 238 -11.51 -12.17 5.44
CA LEU A 238 -11.01 -13.44 4.93
C LEU A 238 -9.84 -13.99 5.77
N ILE A 239 -8.95 -13.12 6.28
CA ILE A 239 -7.88 -13.53 7.22
C ILE A 239 -8.47 -14.13 8.49
N ALA A 240 -9.55 -13.54 9.03
CA ALA A 240 -10.21 -14.05 10.23
C ALA A 240 -10.86 -15.43 10.00
N VAL A 241 -11.52 -15.62 8.85
CA VAL A 241 -12.28 -16.85 8.53
C VAL A 241 -11.37 -17.99 8.06
N ASN A 242 -10.42 -17.67 7.19
CA ASN A 242 -9.47 -18.63 6.64
C ASN A 242 -8.08 -17.98 6.52
N PRO A 243 -7.24 -18.10 7.57
CA PRO A 243 -5.94 -17.43 7.62
C PRO A 243 -5.01 -17.78 6.46
N LEU A 244 -5.08 -19.00 5.93
CA LEU A 244 -4.26 -19.42 4.79
C LEU A 244 -4.68 -18.70 3.49
N LEU A 245 -5.97 -18.73 3.15
CA LEU A 245 -6.50 -18.02 1.99
C LEU A 245 -6.29 -16.51 2.15
N GLY A 246 -6.56 -15.99 3.34
CA GLY A 246 -6.34 -14.59 3.71
C GLY A 246 -4.88 -14.19 3.57
N PHE A 247 -3.94 -15.02 4.00
CA PHE A 247 -2.50 -14.76 3.86
C PHE A 247 -2.08 -14.68 2.40
N VAL A 248 -2.42 -15.68 1.58
CA VAL A 248 -2.09 -15.71 0.15
C VAL A 248 -2.72 -14.52 -0.57
N ALA A 249 -3.99 -14.22 -0.26
CA ALA A 249 -4.71 -13.08 -0.81
C ALA A 249 -4.08 -11.74 -0.41
N TYR A 250 -3.71 -11.58 0.85
CA TYR A 250 -3.19 -10.34 1.41
C TYR A 250 -1.79 -10.02 0.88
N VAL A 251 -0.89 -11.00 0.91
CA VAL A 251 0.49 -10.87 0.43
C VAL A 251 0.54 -10.75 -1.09
N GLY A 252 -0.19 -11.60 -1.82
CA GLY A 252 -0.23 -11.56 -3.27
C GLY A 252 -0.81 -10.25 -3.81
N ALA A 253 -1.94 -9.81 -3.24
CA ALA A 253 -2.55 -8.54 -3.64
C ALA A 253 -1.67 -7.34 -3.33
N HIS A 254 -0.96 -7.33 -2.21
CA HIS A 254 -0.03 -6.26 -1.86
C HIS A 254 1.02 -6.03 -2.94
N ALA A 255 1.69 -7.11 -3.35
CA ALA A 255 2.72 -7.07 -4.38
C ALA A 255 2.15 -6.66 -5.75
N ALA A 256 1.02 -7.26 -6.15
CA ALA A 256 0.35 -6.92 -7.41
C ALA A 256 -0.09 -5.44 -7.44
N GLU A 257 -0.67 -4.97 -6.33
CA GLU A 257 -1.10 -3.58 -6.17
C GLU A 257 0.10 -2.64 -6.25
N TYR A 258 1.23 -2.98 -5.63
CA TYR A 258 2.46 -2.20 -5.71
C TYR A 258 2.93 -2.03 -7.16
N PHE A 259 3.01 -3.12 -7.93
CA PHE A 259 3.38 -3.05 -9.35
C PHE A 259 2.44 -2.15 -10.16
N LEU A 260 1.12 -2.25 -9.94
CA LEU A 260 0.14 -1.41 -10.63
C LEU A 260 0.27 0.07 -10.25
N ILE A 261 0.50 0.37 -8.96
CA ILE A 261 0.71 1.73 -8.47
C ILE A 261 2.00 2.29 -9.07
N VAL A 262 3.10 1.55 -9.05
CA VAL A 262 4.37 2.00 -9.63
C VAL A 262 4.21 2.24 -11.13
N HIS A 263 3.59 1.31 -11.85
CA HIS A 263 3.31 1.48 -13.28
C HIS A 263 2.52 2.79 -13.56
N HIS A 264 1.51 3.08 -12.75
CA HIS A 264 0.73 4.32 -12.87
C HIS A 264 1.52 5.57 -12.46
N HIS A 265 2.30 5.49 -11.38
CA HIS A 265 3.12 6.59 -10.88
C HIS A 265 4.19 6.99 -11.89
N LEU A 266 4.83 6.02 -12.54
CA LEU A 266 5.79 6.27 -13.63
C LEU A 266 5.13 7.04 -14.78
N GLU A 267 3.87 6.74 -15.12
CA GLU A 267 3.12 7.50 -16.13
C GLU A 267 2.91 8.95 -15.70
N GLY A 268 2.39 9.19 -14.49
CA GLY A 268 2.12 10.55 -13.99
C GLY A 268 3.39 11.38 -13.77
N ARG A 269 4.48 10.73 -13.36
CA ARG A 269 5.77 11.37 -13.03
C ARG A 269 6.58 11.76 -14.26
N TYR A 270 6.57 10.95 -15.32
CA TYR A 270 7.39 11.18 -16.53
C TYR A 270 6.59 11.65 -17.75
N ARG A 271 5.26 11.77 -17.63
CA ARG A 271 4.39 12.38 -18.64
C ARG A 271 3.42 13.38 -17.99
N PRO A 272 3.91 14.55 -17.54
CA PRO A 272 3.03 15.59 -17.02
C PRO A 272 2.00 15.97 -18.10
N ARG A 273 0.71 15.80 -17.81
CA ARG A 273 -0.33 16.39 -18.67
C ARG A 273 -0.23 17.90 -18.54
N ALA A 274 0.17 18.58 -19.61
CA ALA A 274 0.03 20.02 -19.69
C ALA A 274 -1.45 20.37 -19.53
N LYS A 275 -1.79 21.22 -18.55
CA LYS A 275 -3.11 21.85 -18.53
C LYS A 275 -3.19 22.80 -19.73
N PRO A 276 -4.31 22.86 -20.47
CA PRO A 276 -4.50 23.88 -21.49
C PRO A 276 -4.27 25.27 -20.87
N GLY A 277 -3.37 26.06 -21.46
CA GLY A 277 -3.02 27.41 -20.99
C GLY A 277 -2.04 27.50 -19.80
N ALA A 278 -1.49 26.38 -19.31
CA ALA A 278 -0.40 26.44 -18.33
C ALA A 278 0.93 26.77 -19.02
N PRO A 279 1.81 27.59 -18.41
CA PRO A 279 3.16 27.79 -18.93
C PRO A 279 3.86 26.44 -19.11
N ALA A 280 4.68 26.34 -20.17
CA ALA A 280 5.46 25.14 -20.45
C ALA A 280 6.16 24.67 -19.16
N ALA A 281 6.05 23.37 -18.86
CA ALA A 281 6.73 22.81 -17.71
C ALA A 281 8.21 23.19 -17.78
N ASP A 282 8.76 23.68 -16.67
CA ASP A 282 10.17 24.04 -16.53
C ASP A 282 11.03 22.93 -17.19
N PRO A 283 11.96 23.25 -18.10
CA PRO A 283 12.86 22.27 -18.71
C PRO A 283 13.60 21.41 -17.68
N ALA A 284 13.77 21.90 -16.45
CA ALA A 284 14.31 21.15 -15.31
C ALA A 284 13.32 20.13 -14.68
N ASP A 285 12.01 20.24 -14.93
CA ASP A 285 10.95 19.35 -14.43
C ASP A 285 10.66 18.18 -15.42
N VAL A 286 11.10 18.29 -16.68
CA VAL A 286 11.24 17.13 -17.58
C VAL A 286 12.49 16.37 -17.17
N ARG A 287 12.35 15.46 -16.20
CA ARG A 287 13.46 14.63 -15.70
C ARG A 287 14.09 13.86 -16.85
N THR A 288 15.21 14.35 -17.38
CA THR A 288 16.00 13.76 -18.45
C THR A 288 16.93 12.70 -17.86
N GLY A 289 16.65 11.44 -18.16
CA GLY A 289 17.48 10.30 -17.77
C GLY A 289 17.11 9.05 -18.56
N PRO A 290 17.99 8.04 -18.65
CA PRO A 290 17.76 6.85 -19.47
C PRO A 290 16.45 6.13 -19.11
N VAL A 291 16.13 6.02 -17.81
CA VAL A 291 14.85 5.46 -17.34
C VAL A 291 13.67 6.29 -17.84
N SER A 292 13.79 7.62 -17.83
CA SER A 292 12.71 8.51 -18.29
C SER A 292 12.37 8.29 -19.76
N ALA A 293 13.34 7.92 -20.61
CA ALA A 293 13.12 7.69 -22.03
C ALA A 293 12.37 6.37 -22.26
N VAL A 294 12.74 5.32 -21.51
CA VAL A 294 12.12 4.00 -21.58
C VAL A 294 10.67 4.03 -21.08
N VAL A 295 10.38 4.76 -20.00
CA VAL A 295 9.05 4.71 -19.34
C VAL A 295 8.00 5.69 -19.90
N ARG A 296 8.29 6.45 -20.98
CA ARG A 296 7.32 7.42 -21.54
C ARG A 296 6.15 6.75 -22.24
N SER A 297 6.42 5.68 -23.00
CA SER A 297 5.41 4.92 -23.71
C SER A 297 4.79 3.86 -22.79
N ARG A 298 3.55 3.43 -23.08
CA ARG A 298 2.92 2.34 -22.36
C ARG A 298 3.72 1.03 -22.53
N ALA A 299 4.14 0.74 -23.76
CA ALA A 299 4.97 -0.42 -24.07
C ALA A 299 6.31 -0.39 -23.32
N GLY A 300 6.95 0.77 -23.21
CA GLY A 300 8.22 0.90 -22.51
C GLY A 300 8.11 0.78 -20.99
N ARG A 301 6.99 1.20 -20.37
CA ARG A 301 6.72 0.91 -18.94
C ARG A 301 6.49 -0.57 -18.70
N THR A 302 5.65 -1.20 -19.52
CA THR A 302 5.41 -2.64 -19.43
C THR A 302 6.72 -3.41 -19.65
N GLY A 303 7.50 -3.04 -20.66
CA GLY A 303 8.80 -3.62 -20.95
C GLY A 303 9.80 -3.42 -19.81
N PHE A 304 9.85 -2.24 -19.21
CA PHE A 304 10.68 -1.98 -18.02
C PHE A 304 10.33 -2.91 -16.87
N LEU A 305 9.04 -3.07 -16.54
CA LEU A 305 8.61 -3.97 -15.48
C LEU A 305 8.87 -5.44 -15.84
N ALA A 306 8.69 -5.84 -17.09
CA ALA A 306 8.97 -7.20 -17.54
C ALA A 306 10.47 -7.54 -17.43
N VAL A 307 11.35 -6.65 -17.91
CA VAL A 307 12.80 -6.80 -17.78
C VAL A 307 13.21 -6.81 -16.31
N TYR A 308 12.62 -5.93 -15.50
CA TYR A 308 12.85 -5.93 -14.05
C TYR A 308 12.48 -7.28 -13.42
N LEU A 309 11.28 -7.78 -13.68
CA LEU A 309 10.79 -9.05 -13.14
C LEU A 309 11.68 -10.23 -13.56
N ALA A 310 12.09 -10.28 -14.83
CA ALA A 310 13.03 -11.29 -15.31
C ALA A 310 14.39 -11.18 -14.61
N GLY A 311 14.94 -9.98 -14.49
CA GLY A 311 16.23 -9.74 -13.83
C GLY A 311 16.21 -10.10 -12.35
N ILE A 312 15.19 -9.65 -11.59
CA ILE A 312 15.09 -10.00 -10.17
C ILE A 312 14.80 -11.49 -9.98
N GLY A 313 14.01 -12.10 -10.88
CA GLY A 313 13.79 -13.56 -10.88
C GLY A 313 15.11 -14.33 -11.05
N ALA A 314 15.97 -13.92 -11.98
CA ALA A 314 17.28 -14.52 -12.18
C ALA A 314 18.19 -14.34 -10.95
N VAL A 315 18.19 -13.15 -10.32
CA VAL A 315 18.94 -12.91 -9.07
C VAL A 315 18.46 -13.83 -7.95
N LEU A 316 17.14 -13.95 -7.75
CA LEU A 316 16.58 -14.80 -6.71
C LEU A 316 16.89 -16.28 -6.97
N ALA A 317 16.79 -16.73 -8.22
CA ALA A 317 17.18 -18.09 -8.61
C ALA A 317 18.68 -18.35 -8.32
N GLY A 318 19.56 -17.41 -8.69
CA GLY A 318 20.99 -17.51 -8.39
C GLY A 318 21.29 -17.52 -6.88
N LEU A 319 20.59 -16.71 -6.08
CA LEU A 319 20.74 -16.73 -4.63
C LEU A 319 20.27 -18.06 -4.03
N THR A 320 19.18 -18.65 -4.54
CA THR A 320 18.74 -19.98 -4.11
C THR A 320 19.71 -21.09 -4.49
N SER A 321 20.43 -20.98 -5.62
CA SER A 321 21.43 -21.98 -6.02
C SER A 321 22.73 -21.89 -5.22
N VAL A 322 23.12 -20.70 -4.75
CA VAL A 322 24.33 -20.50 -3.93
C VAL A 322 24.07 -20.85 -2.45
N GLY A 323 22.85 -20.65 -1.96
CA GLY A 323 22.43 -21.18 -0.66
C GLY A 323 21.39 -20.32 0.06
N TYR A 324 20.53 -20.98 0.84
CA TYR A 324 19.45 -20.34 1.61
C TYR A 324 19.90 -19.21 2.56
N PRO A 325 21.09 -19.22 3.18
CA PRO A 325 21.52 -18.09 4.01
C PRO A 325 21.66 -16.78 3.23
N TYR A 326 22.22 -16.82 2.01
CA TYR A 326 22.38 -15.64 1.16
C TYR A 326 21.04 -15.13 0.65
N PHE A 327 20.16 -16.04 0.24
CA PHE A 327 18.78 -15.70 -0.11
C PHE A 327 18.05 -15.03 1.07
N THR A 328 18.14 -15.61 2.27
CA THR A 328 17.50 -15.09 3.48
C THR A 328 18.02 -13.70 3.83
N LEU A 329 19.34 -13.52 3.80
CA LEU A 329 19.99 -12.23 4.07
C LEU A 329 19.54 -11.17 3.06
N PHE A 330 19.54 -11.50 1.76
CA PHE A 330 19.07 -10.60 0.71
C PHE A 330 17.61 -10.20 0.93
N VAL A 331 16.71 -11.17 1.16
CA VAL A 331 15.28 -10.92 1.36
C VAL A 331 15.04 -10.03 2.58
N LEU A 332 15.71 -10.28 3.70
CA LEU A 332 15.52 -9.51 4.92
C LEU A 332 16.05 -8.07 4.77
N ILE A 333 17.21 -7.88 4.13
CA ILE A 333 17.77 -6.55 3.88
C ILE A 333 16.94 -5.78 2.85
N ALA A 334 16.64 -6.40 1.70
CA ALA A 334 15.86 -5.78 0.63
C ALA A 334 14.44 -5.46 1.11
N GLY A 335 13.83 -6.37 1.88
CA GLY A 335 12.58 -6.13 2.59
C GLY A 335 12.71 -4.94 3.54
N GLY A 336 13.61 -4.98 4.52
CA GLY A 336 13.79 -3.87 5.47
C GLY A 336 13.97 -2.51 4.79
N LEU A 337 14.76 -2.46 3.71
CA LEU A 337 14.96 -1.25 2.92
C LEU A 337 13.70 -0.82 2.16
N HIS A 338 12.99 -1.76 1.53
CA HIS A 338 11.73 -1.49 0.85
C HIS A 338 10.73 -0.81 1.81
N LEU A 339 10.50 -1.42 2.97
CA LEU A 339 9.55 -0.92 3.95
C LEU A 339 9.97 0.47 4.47
N PHE A 340 11.26 0.67 4.75
CA PHE A 340 11.77 1.96 5.21
C PHE A 340 11.67 3.05 4.13
N TYR A 341 12.05 2.74 2.89
CA TYR A 341 12.07 3.71 1.79
C TYR A 341 10.69 4.07 1.28
N ASP A 342 9.75 3.13 1.26
CA ASP A 342 8.37 3.41 0.89
C ASP A 342 7.76 4.49 1.79
N GLY A 343 8.03 4.42 3.09
CA GLY A 343 7.64 5.46 4.05
C GLY A 343 8.21 6.85 3.74
N LEU A 344 9.28 6.95 2.95
CA LEU A 344 9.92 8.20 2.53
C LEU A 344 9.44 8.68 1.16
N ILE A 345 9.27 7.77 0.20
CA ILE A 345 9.02 8.13 -1.21
C ILE A 345 7.54 8.30 -1.53
N TRP A 346 6.63 7.62 -0.81
CA TRP A 346 5.17 7.66 -1.09
C TRP A 346 4.40 8.71 -0.28
N LYS A 347 5.08 9.69 0.31
CA LYS A 347 4.44 10.75 1.09
C LYS A 347 3.57 11.64 0.19
N LEU A 348 2.25 11.43 0.19
CA LEU A 348 1.28 12.21 -0.61
C LEU A 348 1.33 13.72 -0.35
N ARG A 349 1.81 14.17 0.82
CA ARG A 349 2.02 15.60 1.13
C ARG A 349 3.10 16.25 0.28
N ARG A 350 3.97 15.47 -0.37
CA ARG A 350 4.96 15.98 -1.33
C ARG A 350 4.26 16.31 -2.65
N PRO A 351 4.38 17.55 -3.17
CA PRO A 351 3.71 17.96 -4.40
C PRO A 351 3.97 17.01 -5.58
N ASP A 352 5.21 16.55 -5.77
CA ASP A 352 5.59 15.64 -6.85
C ASP A 352 4.83 14.30 -6.80
N VAL A 353 4.63 13.77 -5.60
CA VAL A 353 3.91 12.50 -5.39
C VAL A 353 2.41 12.72 -5.56
N GLY A 354 1.87 13.79 -4.98
CA GLY A 354 0.47 14.15 -5.14
C GLY A 354 0.07 14.42 -6.60
N ARG A 355 0.94 15.10 -7.36
CA ARG A 355 0.76 15.34 -8.81
C ARG A 355 0.64 14.03 -9.59
N GLY A 356 1.44 13.01 -9.25
CA GLY A 356 1.38 11.68 -9.86
C GLY A 356 -0.01 11.01 -9.79
N PHE A 357 -0.81 11.36 -8.78
CA PHE A 357 -2.18 10.85 -8.59
C PHE A 357 -3.28 11.87 -8.91
N GLY A 358 -2.92 13.01 -9.49
CA GLY A 358 -3.87 14.09 -9.83
C GLY A 358 -4.46 14.80 -8.61
N LEU A 359 -3.73 14.86 -7.49
CA LEU A 359 -4.14 15.63 -6.31
C LEU A 359 -3.80 17.12 -6.49
N PRO A 360 -4.67 18.06 -6.04
CA PRO A 360 -4.38 19.48 -6.11
C PRO A 360 -3.10 19.82 -5.32
N GLY A 361 -2.16 20.49 -6.00
CA GLY A 361 -0.89 20.91 -5.44
C GLY A 361 -1.04 22.19 -4.64
N GLY A 362 -1.54 22.08 -3.41
CA GLY A 362 -1.54 23.18 -2.45
C GLY A 362 -1.26 22.64 -1.04
N PRO A 363 -0.66 23.43 -0.15
CA PRO A 363 -0.59 23.09 1.26
C PRO A 363 -2.01 22.83 1.79
N PRO A 364 -2.21 21.86 2.70
CA PRO A 364 -3.52 21.62 3.29
C PRO A 364 -3.99 22.91 3.98
N GLY A 365 -5.04 23.55 3.43
CA GLY A 365 -5.61 24.80 3.96
C GLY A 365 -5.61 25.98 3.01
N ALA A 366 -4.98 25.91 1.82
CA ALA A 366 -5.11 26.98 0.84
C ALA A 366 -6.53 26.97 0.24
N VAL A 367 -7.38 27.86 0.74
CA VAL A 367 -8.65 28.24 0.10
C VAL A 367 -8.30 28.64 -1.34
N PRO A 368 -8.96 28.08 -2.37
CA PRO A 368 -8.76 28.56 -3.72
C PRO A 368 -9.12 30.05 -3.74
N ALA A 369 -8.15 30.90 -4.13
CA ALA A 369 -8.39 32.32 -4.28
C ALA A 369 -9.64 32.51 -5.17
N PRO A 370 -10.56 33.43 -4.81
CA PRO A 370 -11.71 33.71 -5.64
C PRO A 370 -11.21 34.05 -7.04
N ALA A 371 -11.81 33.41 -8.05
CA ALA A 371 -11.50 33.71 -9.44
C ALA A 371 -11.67 35.22 -9.64
N ALA A 372 -10.59 35.89 -10.06
CA ALA A 372 -10.65 37.29 -10.40
C ALA A 372 -11.76 37.49 -11.44
N ALA A 373 -12.70 38.38 -11.12
CA ALA A 373 -13.77 38.74 -12.04
C ALA A 373 -13.15 39.24 -13.36
N PRO A 374 -13.75 38.90 -14.52
CA PRO A 374 -13.26 39.41 -15.80
C PRO A 374 -13.32 40.94 -15.79
N GLY A 375 -12.23 41.54 -16.27
CA GLY A 375 -11.85 42.93 -15.99
C GLY A 375 -12.86 43.98 -16.41
N ALA A 376 -12.98 45.00 -15.55
CA ALA A 376 -13.36 46.33 -16.00
C ALA A 376 -12.14 46.92 -16.73
N GLY A 377 -12.32 47.24 -18.00
CA GLY A 377 -11.32 47.96 -18.79
C GLY A 377 -11.10 49.39 -18.25
N PRO A 378 -9.93 49.99 -18.53
CA PRO A 378 -9.66 51.36 -18.13
C PRO A 378 -10.54 52.33 -18.93
N ALA A 379 -11.16 53.27 -18.23
CA ALA A 379 -11.74 54.49 -18.78
C ALA A 379 -10.78 55.65 -18.54
#